data_AF-E2AK10-F1
#
_entry.id   AF-E2AK10-F1
#
_cell.length_a   1.000
_cell.length_b   1.000
_cell.length_c   1.000
_cell.angle_alpha   90.00
_cell.angle_beta   90.00
_cell.angle_gamma   90.00
#
_symmetry.space_group_name_H-M   'P 1'
#
loop_
_entity.id
_entity.type
_entity.pdbx_description
1 polymer ?
#
loop_
_entity_poly.entity_id
_entity_poly.type
_entity_poly.pdbx_seq_one_letter_code
_entity_poly.pdbx_strand_id
1 'polypeptide(L)'
;MNLPGVLIVSTKEGKAKEIAENIGAERLSEKDDTVDYLWNIDNKYYTSQILIHTTENISYKLSVEGINALIVYHDPQTNSVDQELELLASLTNSLTTAEVFLFSCSAITDTLLRDKVLNWCLHNKFELVELDQTGDSESDTEGNKYGIERIIEALHAHTWPNIVLKNKPCVDETLKVNEIKEQFENIRLTNDPEGLHKQNMLDILMGDEMFDFGELFGQFTAMREHAASLPTNERRIVAEQVVTDFWKAMCGDLLDIED
;
A
#
# COMPACT_ATOMS: atom_id res chain seq x y z
N MET A 1 -5.92 23.61 -11.67
CA MET A 1 -5.73 22.15 -11.59
C MET A 1 -6.54 21.69 -10.40
N ASN A 2 -7.47 20.76 -10.58
CA ASN A 2 -8.23 20.21 -9.46
C ASN A 2 -7.32 19.24 -8.73
N LEU A 3 -7.04 19.49 -7.45
CA LEU A 3 -6.30 18.57 -6.60
C LEU A 3 -7.20 17.37 -6.26
N PRO A 4 -6.64 16.16 -6.08
CA PRO A 4 -7.41 15.05 -5.53
C PRO A 4 -7.84 15.38 -4.10
N GLY A 5 -9.01 14.87 -3.73
CA GLY A 5 -9.73 15.26 -2.53
C GLY A 5 -9.94 14.11 -1.55
N VAL A 6 -9.91 14.42 -0.26
CA VAL A 6 -10.42 13.60 0.83
C VAL A 6 -11.64 14.30 1.40
N LEU A 7 -12.76 13.61 1.50
CA LEU A 7 -13.93 14.10 2.24
C LEU A 7 -13.94 13.50 3.64
N ILE A 8 -13.97 14.34 4.66
CA ILE A 8 -14.15 13.93 6.06
C ILE A 8 -15.53 14.40 6.52
N VAL A 9 -16.40 13.43 6.83
CA VAL A 9 -17.74 13.68 7.36
C VAL A 9 -17.78 13.23 8.79
N SER A 10 -18.29 14.06 9.69
CA SER A 10 -18.51 13.67 11.08
C SER A 10 -19.97 13.88 11.48
N THR A 11 -20.48 12.99 12.33
CA THR A 11 -21.78 13.14 12.98
C THR A 11 -21.67 13.85 14.34
N LYS A 12 -20.44 14.14 14.77
CA LYS A 12 -20.11 14.79 16.04
C LYS A 12 -19.31 16.07 15.79
N GLU A 13 -19.86 17.18 16.23
CA GLU A 13 -19.27 18.51 16.06
C GLU A 13 -17.79 18.56 16.47
N GLY A 14 -16.95 19.09 15.57
CA GLY A 14 -15.54 19.33 15.78
C GLY A 14 -14.65 18.14 15.41
N LYS A 15 -15.19 16.92 15.32
CA LYS A 15 -14.38 15.71 15.05
C LYS A 15 -13.86 15.67 13.62
N ALA A 16 -14.59 16.19 12.63
CA ALA A 16 -14.07 16.21 11.26
C ALA A 16 -12.83 17.11 11.15
N LYS A 17 -12.87 18.28 11.82
CA LYS A 17 -11.74 19.22 11.91
C LYS A 17 -10.57 18.62 12.68
N GLU A 18 -10.84 18.02 13.84
CA GLU A 18 -9.83 17.36 14.68
C GLU A 18 -9.06 16.27 13.91
N ILE A 19 -9.75 15.43 13.13
CA ILE A 19 -9.11 14.40 12.31
C ILE A 19 -8.21 15.03 11.23
N ALA A 20 -8.69 16.06 10.52
CA ALA A 20 -7.88 16.75 9.51
C ALA A 20 -6.60 17.36 10.09
N GLU A 21 -6.72 18.04 11.24
CA GLU A 21 -5.59 18.65 11.94
C GLU A 21 -4.60 17.58 12.44
N ASN A 22 -5.09 16.47 12.99
CA ASN A 22 -4.25 15.37 13.48
C ASN A 22 -3.54 14.58 12.37
N ILE A 23 -4.10 14.55 11.15
CA ILE A 23 -3.41 14.03 9.95
C ILE A 23 -2.22 14.93 9.57
N GLY A 24 -2.17 16.17 10.07
CA GLY A 24 -1.16 17.17 9.75
C GLY A 24 -1.56 18.06 8.57
N ALA A 25 -2.86 18.21 8.29
CA ALA A 25 -3.34 19.09 7.24
C ALA A 25 -3.38 20.56 7.70
N GLU A 26 -2.97 21.46 6.83
CA GLU A 26 -2.95 22.90 7.10
C GLU A 26 -4.26 23.55 6.66
N ARG A 27 -4.90 24.30 7.56
CA ARG A 27 -6.17 24.97 7.29
C ARG A 27 -6.03 26.03 6.20
N LEU A 28 -6.87 25.96 5.16
CA LEU A 28 -6.87 26.92 4.04
C LEU A 28 -7.98 27.97 4.17
N SER A 29 -9.23 27.51 4.26
CA SER A 29 -10.39 28.40 4.29
C SER A 29 -11.58 27.73 4.96
N GLU A 30 -12.50 28.55 5.47
CA GLU A 30 -13.78 28.13 6.01
C GLU A 30 -14.89 28.82 5.20
N LYS A 31 -15.82 28.02 4.68
CA LYS A 31 -16.98 28.50 3.92
C LYS A 31 -18.21 27.72 4.37
N ASP A 32 -19.22 28.47 4.82
CA ASP A 32 -20.47 27.91 5.34
C ASP A 32 -20.22 26.85 6.43
N ASP A 33 -20.66 25.62 6.22
CA ASP A 33 -20.50 24.45 7.10
C ASP A 33 -19.29 23.59 6.75
N THR A 34 -18.41 24.07 5.86
CA THR A 34 -17.26 23.31 5.36
C THR A 34 -15.94 24.03 5.65
N VAL A 35 -14.92 23.24 5.96
CA VAL A 35 -13.55 23.74 6.13
C VAL A 35 -12.63 22.95 5.22
N ASP A 36 -11.83 23.70 4.47
CA ASP A 36 -10.86 23.16 3.53
C ASP A 36 -9.46 23.18 4.16
N TYR A 37 -8.73 22.09 4.02
CA TYR A 37 -7.34 21.95 4.44
C TYR A 37 -6.48 21.47 3.27
N LEU A 38 -5.20 21.82 3.29
CA LEU A 38 -4.19 21.30 2.40
C LEU A 38 -3.33 20.30 3.15
N TRP A 39 -3.25 19.09 2.65
CA TRP A 39 -2.33 18.09 3.17
C TRP A 39 -1.24 17.78 2.14
N ASN A 40 0.01 18.00 2.53
CA ASN A 40 1.16 17.69 1.70
C ASN A 40 1.71 16.34 2.15
N ILE A 41 1.45 15.29 1.36
CA ILE A 41 2.10 14.01 1.56
C ILE A 41 3.54 14.16 1.07
N ASP A 42 4.49 13.94 1.96
CA ASP A 42 5.92 13.92 1.65
C ASP A 42 6.56 12.72 2.37
N ASN A 43 6.45 11.54 1.75
CA ASN A 43 6.96 10.30 2.33
C ASN A 43 8.26 9.85 1.61
N LYS A 44 8.80 8.69 1.97
CA LYS A 44 10.06 8.17 1.39
C LYS A 44 9.99 7.96 -0.13
N TYR A 45 8.80 7.72 -0.68
CA TYR A 45 8.59 7.24 -2.04
C TYR A 45 8.07 8.34 -2.97
N TYR A 46 7.24 9.24 -2.48
CA TYR A 46 6.60 10.26 -3.31
C TYR A 46 6.22 11.53 -2.55
N THR A 47 5.91 12.56 -3.32
CA THR A 47 5.20 13.76 -2.87
C THR A 47 3.85 13.90 -3.57
N SER A 48 2.83 14.37 -2.86
CA SER A 48 1.51 14.66 -3.41
C SER A 48 0.81 15.74 -2.59
N GLN A 49 -0.06 16.54 -3.24
CA GLN A 49 -0.87 17.56 -2.57
C GLN A 49 -2.34 17.17 -2.61
N ILE A 50 -2.95 17.06 -1.44
CA ILE A 50 -4.32 16.58 -1.26
C ILE A 50 -5.17 17.68 -0.63
N LEU A 51 -6.36 17.90 -1.19
CA LEU A 51 -7.35 18.80 -0.61
C LEU A 51 -8.24 18.01 0.35
N ILE A 52 -8.35 18.44 1.60
CA ILE A 52 -9.24 17.80 2.58
C ILE A 52 -10.43 18.71 2.81
N HIS A 53 -11.63 18.19 2.59
CA HIS A 53 -12.89 18.86 2.88
C HIS A 53 -13.50 18.26 4.14
N THR A 54 -13.69 19.06 5.18
CA THR A 54 -14.38 18.60 6.40
C THR A 54 -15.79 19.16 6.45
N THR A 55 -16.76 18.33 6.81
CA THR A 55 -18.15 18.73 7.06
C THR A 55 -18.69 17.99 8.28
N GLU A 56 -19.48 18.69 9.09
CA GLU A 56 -20.24 18.10 10.22
C GLU A 56 -21.68 17.75 9.80
N ASN A 57 -22.00 17.89 8.51
CA ASN A 57 -23.32 17.68 7.96
C ASN A 57 -23.29 16.56 6.91
N ILE A 58 -23.84 15.40 7.27
CA ILE A 58 -23.93 14.20 6.41
C ILE A 58 -24.81 14.44 5.18
N SER A 59 -25.78 15.36 5.27
CA SER A 59 -26.70 15.71 4.18
C SER A 59 -26.12 16.78 3.24
N TYR A 60 -24.88 17.20 3.46
CA TYR A 60 -24.25 18.25 2.66
C TYR A 60 -24.02 17.77 1.23
N LYS A 61 -24.59 18.49 0.26
CA LYS A 61 -24.34 18.26 -1.17
C LYS A 61 -23.04 18.92 -1.57
N LEU A 62 -21.91 18.26 -1.29
CA LEU A 62 -20.61 18.69 -1.79
C LEU A 62 -20.49 18.30 -3.28
N SER A 63 -19.70 19.06 -4.03
CA SER A 63 -19.33 18.62 -5.38
C SER A 63 -18.43 17.40 -5.23
N VAL A 64 -18.95 16.21 -5.55
CA VAL A 64 -18.26 14.91 -5.41
C VAL A 64 -17.12 14.71 -6.42
N GLU A 65 -16.91 15.68 -7.30
CA GLU A 65 -15.90 15.62 -8.35
C GLU A 65 -14.49 15.76 -7.74
N GLY A 66 -13.65 14.74 -7.95
CA GLY A 66 -12.26 14.73 -7.48
C GLY A 66 -12.07 14.19 -6.06
N ILE A 67 -13.11 13.67 -5.40
CA ILE A 67 -12.96 12.97 -4.12
C ILE A 67 -12.47 11.53 -4.36
N ASN A 68 -11.28 11.21 -3.86
CA ASN A 68 -10.64 9.89 -3.99
C ASN A 68 -10.71 9.06 -2.70
N ALA A 69 -10.99 9.70 -1.57
CA ALA A 69 -11.16 9.02 -0.29
C ALA A 69 -12.29 9.64 0.54
N LEU A 70 -13.01 8.80 1.28
CA LEU A 70 -14.02 9.19 2.26
C LEU A 70 -13.61 8.68 3.64
N ILE A 71 -13.58 9.60 4.61
CA ILE A 71 -13.41 9.29 6.02
C ILE A 71 -14.69 9.71 6.73
N VAL A 72 -15.28 8.80 7.47
CA VAL A 72 -16.47 9.07 8.27
C VAL A 72 -16.10 8.99 9.73
N TYR A 73 -16.52 9.92 10.56
CA TYR A 73 -16.56 9.77 12.00
C TYR A 73 -18.00 9.65 12.47
N HIS A 74 -18.33 8.55 13.13
CA HIS A 74 -19.63 8.36 13.76
C HIS A 74 -19.43 7.67 15.11
N ASP A 75 -20.15 8.13 16.14
CA ASP A 75 -20.15 7.48 17.44
C ASP A 75 -21.30 6.45 17.49
N PRO A 76 -21.00 5.14 17.42
CA PRO A 76 -22.01 4.11 17.32
C PRO A 76 -22.80 3.92 18.62
N GLN A 77 -22.40 4.58 19.72
CA GLN A 77 -23.12 4.51 20.99
C GLN A 77 -24.34 5.45 21.04
N THR A 78 -24.62 6.19 19.95
CA THR A 78 -25.77 7.09 19.84
C THR A 78 -27.05 6.35 19.42
N ASN A 79 -28.22 6.83 19.87
CA ASN A 79 -29.51 6.17 19.61
C ASN A 79 -29.98 6.22 18.13
N SER A 80 -29.25 6.89 17.24
CA SER A 80 -29.61 7.16 15.84
C SER A 80 -28.77 6.41 14.79
N VAL A 81 -27.97 5.43 15.21
CA VAL A 81 -27.01 4.70 14.36
C VAL A 81 -27.62 4.24 13.02
N ASP A 82 -28.79 3.59 13.03
CA ASP A 82 -29.34 3.00 11.80
C ASP A 82 -29.67 4.05 10.73
N GLN A 83 -30.25 5.19 11.12
CA GLN A 83 -30.59 6.27 10.19
C GLN A 83 -29.33 6.94 9.63
N GLU A 84 -28.31 7.14 10.48
CA GLU A 84 -27.05 7.75 10.06
C GLU A 84 -26.27 6.83 9.12
N LEU A 85 -26.25 5.52 9.41
CA LEU A 85 -25.65 4.52 8.54
C LEU A 85 -26.34 4.46 7.16
N GLU A 86 -27.66 4.61 7.08
CA GLU A 86 -28.38 4.69 5.79
C GLU A 86 -28.00 5.94 4.98
N LEU A 87 -27.84 7.09 5.64
CA LEU A 87 -27.38 8.32 5.01
C LEU A 87 -25.93 8.18 4.50
N LEU A 88 -25.06 7.57 5.30
CA LEU A 88 -23.67 7.30 4.93
C LEU A 88 -23.54 6.33 3.75
N ALA A 89 -24.38 5.29 3.70
CA ALA A 89 -24.44 4.38 2.55
C ALA A 89 -24.86 5.14 1.28
N SER A 90 -25.83 6.05 1.39
CA SER A 90 -26.27 6.89 0.27
C SER A 90 -25.17 7.83 -0.21
N LEU A 91 -24.41 8.45 0.70
CA LEU A 91 -23.25 9.28 0.39
C LEU A 91 -22.16 8.46 -0.32
N THR A 92 -21.84 7.28 0.19
CA THR A 92 -20.84 6.37 -0.38
C THR A 92 -21.15 6.04 -1.84
N ASN A 93 -22.42 5.75 -2.15
CA ASN A 93 -22.86 5.46 -3.52
C ASN A 93 -22.79 6.68 -4.46
N SER A 94 -22.74 7.90 -3.93
CA SER A 94 -22.60 9.11 -4.73
C SER A 94 -21.16 9.42 -5.14
N LEU A 95 -20.18 8.82 -4.46
CA LEU A 95 -18.74 9.03 -4.70
C LEU A 95 -18.23 8.01 -5.71
N THR A 96 -18.16 8.38 -6.99
CA THR A 96 -17.77 7.47 -8.07
C THR A 96 -16.26 7.28 -8.22
N THR A 97 -15.46 8.24 -7.75
CA THR A 97 -14.00 8.25 -7.85
C THR A 97 -13.30 7.81 -6.57
N ALA A 98 -14.04 7.62 -5.48
CA ALA A 98 -13.47 7.24 -4.20
C ALA A 98 -13.14 5.75 -4.17
N GLU A 99 -11.91 5.43 -3.78
CA GLU A 99 -11.41 4.05 -3.67
C GLU A 99 -11.06 3.68 -2.23
N VAL A 100 -10.87 4.68 -1.37
CA VAL A 100 -10.55 4.50 0.05
C VAL A 100 -11.74 4.95 0.90
N PHE A 101 -12.23 4.06 1.75
CA PHE A 101 -13.36 4.30 2.65
C PHE A 101 -12.96 3.91 4.07
N LEU A 102 -12.90 4.89 4.97
CA LEU A 102 -12.49 4.69 6.37
C LEU A 102 -13.64 5.09 7.30
N PHE A 103 -14.08 4.18 8.16
CA PHE A 103 -15.08 4.43 9.17
C PHE A 103 -14.37 4.54 10.52
N SER A 104 -14.33 5.75 11.05
CA SER A 104 -13.70 6.07 12.32
C SER A 104 -14.73 6.25 13.43
N CYS A 105 -14.39 5.80 14.64
CA CYS A 105 -15.24 5.94 15.82
C CYS A 105 -14.39 5.94 17.10
N SER A 106 -15.00 6.29 18.24
CA SER A 106 -14.41 6.01 19.55
C SER A 106 -14.42 4.50 19.84
N ALA A 107 -13.67 4.08 20.85
CA ALA A 107 -13.63 2.70 21.29
C ALA A 107 -15.03 2.07 21.47
N ILE A 108 -15.25 0.90 20.86
CA ILE A 108 -16.52 0.17 20.99
C ILE A 108 -16.39 -0.91 22.06
N THR A 109 -16.97 -0.67 23.23
CA THR A 109 -16.90 -1.62 24.35
C THR A 109 -17.90 -2.77 24.24
N ASP A 110 -19.04 -2.56 23.57
CA ASP A 110 -20.08 -3.58 23.38
C ASP A 110 -19.75 -4.45 22.16
N THR A 111 -19.55 -5.74 22.38
CA THR A 111 -19.25 -6.74 21.34
C THR A 111 -20.36 -6.85 20.29
N LEU A 112 -21.64 -6.78 20.68
CA LEU A 112 -22.74 -6.89 19.71
C LEU A 112 -22.82 -5.66 18.82
N LEU A 113 -22.60 -4.49 19.39
CA LEU A 113 -22.52 -3.24 18.64
C LEU A 113 -21.32 -3.23 17.70
N ARG A 114 -20.15 -3.70 18.17
CA ARG A 114 -18.94 -3.85 17.38
C ARG A 114 -19.18 -4.74 16.17
N ASP A 115 -19.79 -5.91 16.37
CA ASP A 115 -20.12 -6.82 15.27
C ASP A 115 -21.10 -6.19 14.27
N LYS A 116 -22.09 -5.45 14.75
CA LYS A 116 -23.04 -4.71 13.89
C LYS A 116 -22.33 -3.68 13.02
N VAL A 117 -21.49 -2.84 13.61
CA VAL A 117 -20.74 -1.78 12.91
C VAL A 117 -19.73 -2.40 11.93
N LEU A 118 -19.00 -3.43 12.34
CA LEU A 118 -18.04 -4.12 11.49
C LEU A 118 -18.71 -4.75 10.27
N ASN A 119 -19.84 -5.45 10.46
CA ASN A 119 -20.60 -6.02 9.35
C ASN A 119 -21.10 -4.94 8.38
N TRP A 120 -21.56 -3.80 8.90
CA TRP A 120 -21.95 -2.68 8.06
C TRP A 120 -20.76 -2.11 7.27
N CYS A 121 -19.60 -1.95 7.91
CA CYS A 121 -18.38 -1.48 7.26
C CYS A 121 -17.96 -2.40 6.12
N LEU A 122 -17.90 -3.72 6.37
CA LEU A 122 -17.57 -4.73 5.36
C LEU A 122 -18.54 -4.69 4.17
N HIS A 123 -19.84 -4.54 4.44
CA HIS A 123 -20.85 -4.46 3.38
C HIS A 123 -20.71 -3.22 2.50
N ASN A 124 -20.29 -2.09 3.09
CA ASN A 124 -20.11 -0.81 2.40
C ASN A 124 -18.66 -0.53 2.00
N LYS A 125 -17.77 -1.53 2.13
CA LYS A 125 -16.33 -1.46 1.80
C LYS A 125 -15.51 -0.47 2.65
N PHE A 126 -16.00 -0.16 3.85
CA PHE A 126 -15.25 0.63 4.81
C PHE A 126 -14.29 -0.26 5.61
N GLU A 127 -13.12 0.29 5.90
CA GLU A 127 -12.25 -0.19 6.98
C GLU A 127 -12.64 0.49 8.30
N LEU A 128 -12.82 -0.29 9.36
CA LEU A 128 -13.13 0.23 10.70
C LEU A 128 -11.83 0.67 11.40
N VAL A 129 -11.80 1.92 11.89
CA VAL A 129 -10.69 2.51 12.64
C VAL A 129 -11.18 3.08 13.97
N GLU A 130 -10.85 2.43 15.08
CA GLU A 130 -11.11 2.99 16.41
C GLU A 130 -10.01 4.00 16.78
N LEU A 131 -10.41 5.25 17.08
CA LEU A 131 -9.49 6.34 17.39
C LEU A 131 -8.93 6.26 18.83
N ASP A 132 -9.75 5.78 19.76
CA ASP A 132 -9.36 5.60 21.16
C ASP A 132 -8.98 4.13 21.37
N GLN A 133 -7.75 3.84 21.79
CA GLN A 133 -7.37 2.48 22.19
C GLN A 133 -7.89 2.19 23.60
N THR A 134 -8.71 1.17 23.78
CA THR A 134 -9.13 0.66 25.12
C THR A 134 -8.49 -0.67 25.51
N GLY A 135 -7.50 -1.17 24.77
CA GLY A 135 -6.84 -2.46 25.05
C GLY A 135 -5.37 -2.30 25.44
N ASP A 136 -4.91 -3.12 26.38
CA ASP A 136 -3.51 -3.25 26.81
C ASP A 136 -2.59 -3.27 25.59
N SER A 137 -1.60 -2.38 25.57
CA SER A 137 -0.55 -2.27 24.54
C SER A 137 0.35 -3.52 24.42
N GLU A 138 -0.01 -4.63 25.08
CA GLU A 138 0.75 -5.87 25.20
C GLU A 138 0.32 -6.96 24.20
N SER A 139 -0.77 -6.78 23.44
CA SER A 139 -1.23 -7.80 22.46
C SER A 139 -0.72 -7.60 21.04
N ASP A 140 -0.19 -6.42 20.71
CA ASP A 140 0.27 -6.12 19.36
C ASP A 140 1.78 -6.21 19.27
N THR A 141 2.28 -7.45 19.27
CA THR A 141 3.70 -7.75 19.04
C THR A 141 4.19 -7.39 17.62
N GLU A 142 3.27 -6.99 16.74
CA GLU A 142 3.49 -6.77 15.31
C GLU A 142 3.65 -5.28 14.96
N GLY A 143 3.45 -4.37 15.92
CA GLY A 143 3.66 -2.93 15.74
C GLY A 143 2.67 -2.29 14.76
N ASN A 144 1.44 -2.81 14.72
CA ASN A 144 0.36 -2.28 13.92
C ASN A 144 0.00 -0.87 14.39
N LYS A 145 -0.36 -0.03 13.42
CA LYS A 145 -0.81 1.34 13.68
C LYS A 145 -2.31 1.36 13.92
N TYR A 146 -2.74 2.24 14.83
CA TYR A 146 -4.14 2.42 15.20
C TYR A 146 -4.54 3.91 15.15
N GLY A 147 -5.84 4.18 15.20
CA GLY A 147 -6.39 5.53 15.21
C GLY A 147 -5.91 6.39 14.03
N ILE A 148 -5.44 7.61 14.34
CA ILE A 148 -4.99 8.57 13.31
C ILE A 148 -3.82 8.02 12.49
N GLU A 149 -2.88 7.30 13.10
CA GLU A 149 -1.73 6.75 12.38
C GLU A 149 -2.16 5.72 11.33
N ARG A 150 -3.20 4.93 11.63
CA ARG A 150 -3.79 3.99 10.67
C ARG A 150 -4.46 4.71 9.50
N ILE A 151 -5.17 5.80 9.78
CA ILE A 151 -5.77 6.65 8.73
C ILE A 151 -4.67 7.19 7.81
N ILE A 152 -3.61 7.75 8.37
CA ILE A 152 -2.47 8.29 7.61
C ILE A 152 -1.84 7.20 6.73
N GLU A 153 -1.65 5.99 7.26
CA GLU A 153 -1.07 4.87 6.51
C GLU A 153 -1.96 4.44 5.33
N ALA A 154 -3.26 4.29 5.55
CA ALA A 154 -4.20 3.94 4.48
C ALA A 154 -4.18 4.99 3.36
N LEU A 155 -4.14 6.29 3.72
CA LEU A 155 -4.04 7.38 2.75
C LEU A 155 -2.67 7.45 2.06
N HIS A 156 -1.58 7.15 2.75
CA HIS A 156 -0.24 7.07 2.16
C HIS A 156 -0.09 5.91 1.17
N ALA A 157 -0.80 4.80 1.40
CA ALA A 157 -0.81 3.63 0.51
C ALA A 157 -1.63 3.87 -0.77
N HIS A 158 -2.52 4.87 -0.78
CA HIS A 158 -3.30 5.20 -1.96
C HIS A 158 -2.43 5.80 -3.08
N THR A 159 -2.72 5.41 -4.33
CA THR A 159 -2.01 5.90 -5.51
C THR A 159 -2.69 7.17 -6.02
N TRP A 160 -2.32 8.32 -5.46
CA TRP A 160 -2.95 9.60 -5.79
C TRP A 160 -2.71 10.00 -7.26
N PRO A 161 -3.70 10.62 -7.94
CA PRO A 161 -3.60 11.03 -9.34
C PRO A 161 -2.45 12.00 -9.65
N ASN A 162 -1.96 12.74 -8.64
CA ASN A 162 -0.90 13.74 -8.74
C ASN A 162 0.39 13.33 -8.01
N ILE A 163 0.64 12.03 -7.81
CA ILE A 163 1.90 11.52 -7.25
C ILE A 163 3.10 12.00 -8.08
N VAL A 164 4.11 12.51 -7.39
CA VAL A 164 5.45 12.76 -7.95
C VAL A 164 6.42 11.84 -7.22
N LEU A 165 6.92 10.81 -7.91
CA LEU A 165 7.85 9.85 -7.35
C LEU A 165 9.19 10.50 -7.02
N LYS A 166 9.74 10.19 -5.86
CA LYS A 166 11.11 10.55 -5.50
C LYS A 166 12.05 9.58 -6.19
N ASN A 167 12.91 10.10 -7.06
CA ASN A 167 13.99 9.32 -7.63
C ASN A 167 14.97 8.97 -6.50
N LYS A 168 14.98 7.70 -6.06
CA LYS A 168 16.17 7.14 -5.42
C LYS A 168 17.29 7.24 -6.47
N PRO A 169 18.49 7.75 -6.16
CA PRO A 169 19.60 7.66 -7.09
C PRO A 169 19.96 6.18 -7.29
N CYS A 170 19.38 5.60 -8.33
CA CYS A 170 19.84 4.39 -9.01
C CYS A 170 21.17 4.72 -9.70
N VAL A 171 22.21 4.95 -8.90
CA VAL A 171 23.59 5.05 -9.39
C VAL A 171 24.32 3.71 -9.15
N ASP A 172 23.81 2.90 -8.23
CA ASP A 172 24.43 1.63 -7.84
C ASP A 172 24.00 0.45 -8.75
N GLU A 173 22.77 0.43 -9.26
CA GLU A 173 22.28 -0.72 -10.05
C GLU A 173 22.91 -0.80 -11.45
N THR A 174 23.23 0.33 -12.11
CA THR A 174 23.85 0.29 -13.44
C THR A 174 25.31 -0.18 -13.38
N LEU A 175 26.01 0.12 -12.28
CA LEU A 175 27.38 -0.36 -12.04
C LEU A 175 27.36 -1.86 -11.71
N LYS A 176 26.43 -2.29 -10.86
CA LYS A 176 26.26 -3.71 -10.50
C LYS A 176 25.87 -4.57 -11.70
N VAL A 177 24.99 -4.10 -12.59
CA VAL A 177 24.61 -4.86 -13.81
C VAL A 177 25.80 -5.05 -14.74
N ASN A 178 26.67 -4.05 -14.88
CA ASN A 178 27.88 -4.17 -15.70
C ASN A 178 28.91 -5.13 -15.06
N GLU A 179 29.10 -5.06 -13.74
CA GLU A 179 29.97 -6.01 -13.02
C GLU A 179 29.44 -7.45 -13.11
N ILE A 180 28.13 -7.66 -12.94
CA ILE A 180 27.49 -8.98 -13.08
C ILE A 180 27.66 -9.49 -14.52
N LYS A 181 27.45 -8.62 -15.52
CA LYS A 181 27.64 -8.97 -16.93
C LYS A 181 29.08 -9.39 -17.25
N GLU A 182 30.08 -8.68 -16.72
CA GLU A 182 31.49 -9.07 -16.87
C GLU A 182 31.79 -10.40 -16.15
N GLN A 183 31.15 -10.68 -15.02
CA GLN A 183 31.29 -11.99 -14.35
C GLN A 183 30.69 -13.13 -15.21
N PHE A 184 29.57 -12.91 -15.88
CA PHE A 184 29.00 -13.89 -16.82
C PHE A 184 29.84 -14.08 -18.08
N GLU A 185 30.44 -13.02 -18.65
CA GLU A 185 31.31 -13.14 -19.84
C GLU A 185 32.62 -13.89 -19.57
N ASN A 186 33.11 -13.86 -18.32
CA ASN A 186 34.31 -14.59 -17.91
C ASN A 186 34.09 -16.10 -17.67
N ILE A 187 32.84 -16.58 -17.68
CA ILE A 187 32.51 -18.01 -17.63
C ILE A 187 32.81 -18.61 -19.01
N ARG A 188 34.07 -19.04 -19.24
CA ARG A 188 34.40 -19.86 -20.40
C ARG A 188 33.66 -21.20 -20.29
N LEU A 189 32.73 -21.44 -21.21
CA LEU A 189 32.11 -22.74 -21.45
C LEU A 189 33.20 -23.74 -21.91
N THR A 190 33.87 -24.38 -20.96
CA THR A 190 34.62 -25.60 -21.25
C THR A 190 33.62 -26.75 -21.32
N ASN A 191 33.59 -27.44 -22.46
CA ASN A 191 32.76 -28.60 -22.75
C ASN A 191 33.11 -29.79 -21.84
N ASP A 192 32.75 -29.73 -20.56
CA ASP A 192 32.85 -30.87 -19.65
C ASP A 192 31.49 -31.13 -18.99
N PRO A 193 30.87 -32.31 -19.17
CA PRO A 193 29.42 -32.47 -18.97
C PRO A 193 28.98 -32.71 -17.52
N GLU A 194 29.88 -32.87 -16.55
CA GLU A 194 29.48 -33.39 -15.23
C GLU A 194 30.12 -32.64 -14.07
N GLY A 195 29.31 -31.85 -13.37
CA GLY A 195 29.47 -31.64 -11.92
C GLY A 195 29.90 -30.25 -11.44
N LEU A 196 30.63 -29.46 -12.22
CA LEU A 196 31.21 -28.20 -11.70
C LEU A 196 30.35 -26.94 -11.93
N HIS A 197 29.33 -27.02 -12.81
CA HIS A 197 28.57 -25.84 -13.24
C HIS A 197 27.44 -25.42 -12.28
N LYS A 198 26.90 -26.36 -11.48
CA LYS A 198 25.77 -26.09 -10.57
C LYS A 198 26.17 -25.23 -9.36
N GLN A 199 27.39 -25.39 -8.85
CA GLN A 199 27.83 -24.69 -7.63
C GLN A 199 28.07 -23.19 -7.86
N ASN A 200 28.64 -22.82 -9.01
CA ASN A 200 29.10 -21.44 -9.24
C ASN A 200 27.95 -20.45 -9.51
N MET A 201 26.84 -20.86 -10.14
CA MET A 201 25.68 -19.97 -10.32
C MET A 201 24.88 -19.82 -9.02
N LEU A 202 24.79 -20.89 -8.22
CA LEU A 202 24.13 -20.86 -6.91
C LEU A 202 24.88 -19.96 -5.91
N ASP A 203 26.22 -19.99 -5.87
CA ASP A 203 27.02 -19.10 -5.00
C ASP A 203 26.91 -17.61 -5.41
N ILE A 204 26.73 -17.31 -6.70
CA ILE A 204 26.52 -15.93 -7.19
C ILE A 204 25.09 -15.45 -6.86
N LEU A 205 24.11 -16.35 -6.83
CA LEU A 205 22.70 -16.04 -6.56
C LEU A 205 22.36 -16.02 -5.06
N MET A 206 23.12 -16.75 -4.23
CA MET A 206 22.86 -16.99 -2.80
C MET A 206 24.09 -16.71 -1.93
N GLY A 207 24.87 -15.67 -2.27
CA GLY A 207 25.80 -15.10 -1.29
C GLY A 207 25.10 -14.85 0.05
N ASP A 208 25.84 -14.91 1.16
CA ASP A 208 25.39 -14.95 2.57
C ASP A 208 24.56 -13.72 3.04
N GLU A 209 24.08 -12.87 2.13
CA GLU A 209 23.24 -11.71 2.43
C GLU A 209 21.96 -11.70 1.59
N MET A 210 20.87 -11.31 2.26
CA MET A 210 19.52 -11.23 1.74
C MET A 210 19.43 -10.22 0.58
N PHE A 211 19.47 -10.68 -0.67
CA PHE A 211 19.38 -9.84 -1.86
C PHE A 211 18.07 -9.00 -1.89
N ASP A 212 18.18 -7.72 -2.20
CA ASP A 212 17.04 -6.83 -2.45
C ASP A 212 16.37 -7.21 -3.78
N PHE A 213 15.03 -7.18 -3.85
CA PHE A 213 14.25 -7.65 -5.00
C PHE A 213 14.64 -6.94 -6.31
N GLY A 214 15.12 -5.70 -6.24
CA GLY A 214 15.66 -4.95 -7.38
C GLY A 214 16.95 -5.56 -7.96
N GLU A 215 17.83 -6.11 -7.13
CA GLU A 215 19.09 -6.73 -7.55
C GLU A 215 18.84 -8.06 -8.28
N LEU A 216 17.88 -8.85 -7.81
CA LEU A 216 17.42 -10.07 -8.47
C LEU A 216 16.83 -9.78 -9.87
N PHE A 217 16.11 -8.67 -10.04
CA PHE A 217 15.56 -8.27 -11.34
C PHE A 217 16.65 -7.82 -12.32
N GLY A 218 17.70 -7.14 -11.82
CA GLY A 218 18.89 -6.80 -12.59
C GLY A 218 19.62 -8.04 -13.09
N GLN A 219 19.84 -9.03 -12.21
CA GLN A 219 20.41 -10.33 -12.57
C GLN A 219 19.56 -11.08 -13.60
N PHE A 220 18.23 -11.10 -13.43
CA PHE A 220 17.31 -11.74 -14.37
C PHE A 220 17.37 -11.09 -15.76
N THR A 221 17.47 -9.77 -15.82
CA THR A 221 17.59 -9.03 -17.09
C THR A 221 18.89 -9.38 -17.81
N ALA A 222 20.02 -9.47 -17.09
CA ALA A 222 21.30 -9.88 -17.64
C ALA A 222 21.29 -11.34 -18.13
N MET A 223 20.73 -12.28 -17.35
CA MET A 223 20.56 -13.68 -17.77
C MET A 223 19.65 -13.83 -19.00
N ARG A 224 18.57 -13.05 -19.09
CA ARG A 224 17.68 -13.03 -20.26
C ARG A 224 18.40 -12.57 -21.53
N GLU A 225 19.22 -11.52 -21.44
CA GLU A 225 20.02 -11.04 -22.57
C GLU A 225 21.06 -12.08 -23.01
N HIS A 226 21.72 -12.75 -22.06
CA HIS A 226 22.65 -13.83 -22.36
C HIS A 226 21.93 -15.01 -23.03
N ALA A 227 20.78 -15.45 -22.49
CA ALA A 227 19.99 -16.52 -23.09
C ALA A 227 19.52 -16.18 -24.52
N ALA A 228 19.18 -14.92 -24.80
CA ALA A 228 18.76 -14.48 -26.14
C ALA A 228 19.88 -14.60 -27.19
N SER A 229 21.15 -14.60 -26.76
CA SER A 229 22.32 -14.75 -27.64
C SER A 229 22.63 -16.20 -28.02
N LEU A 230 22.06 -17.18 -27.33
CA LEU A 230 22.33 -18.62 -27.53
C LEU A 230 21.46 -19.24 -28.64
N PRO A 231 21.89 -20.35 -29.28
CA PRO A 231 21.06 -21.11 -30.21
C PRO A 231 19.85 -21.78 -29.52
N THR A 232 18.81 -22.11 -30.31
CA THR A 232 17.48 -22.50 -29.79
C THR A 232 17.47 -23.72 -28.87
N ASN A 233 18.37 -24.68 -29.08
CA ASN A 233 18.51 -25.87 -28.23
C ASN A 233 19.06 -25.53 -26.84
N GLU A 234 20.04 -24.62 -26.76
CA GLU A 234 20.68 -24.18 -25.52
C GLU A 234 19.80 -23.20 -24.74
N ARG A 235 19.05 -22.35 -25.44
CA ARG A 235 18.02 -21.48 -24.85
C ARG A 235 17.03 -22.22 -23.97
N ARG A 236 16.65 -23.44 -24.37
CA ARG A 236 15.68 -24.26 -23.65
C ARG A 236 16.23 -24.75 -22.31
N ILE A 237 17.52 -25.09 -22.28
CA ILE A 237 18.24 -25.54 -21.07
C ILE A 237 18.43 -24.37 -20.10
N VAL A 238 18.81 -23.20 -20.61
CA VAL A 238 18.95 -22.00 -19.79
C VAL A 238 17.60 -21.56 -19.21
N ALA A 239 16.52 -21.60 -19.99
CA ALA A 239 15.18 -21.27 -19.51
C ALA A 239 14.69 -22.22 -18.39
N GLU A 240 14.94 -23.53 -18.53
CA GLU A 240 14.64 -24.53 -17.50
C GLU A 240 15.42 -24.25 -16.20
N GLN A 241 16.69 -23.88 -16.33
CA GLN A 241 17.55 -23.52 -15.19
C GLN A 241 17.04 -22.26 -14.48
N VAL A 242 16.75 -21.19 -15.23
CA VAL A 242 16.24 -19.91 -14.69
C VAL A 242 14.94 -20.13 -13.89
N VAL A 243 14.00 -20.89 -14.45
CA VAL A 243 12.71 -21.16 -13.80
C VAL A 243 12.90 -21.99 -12.53
N THR A 244 13.77 -22.99 -12.57
CA THR A 244 14.07 -23.85 -11.41
C THR A 244 14.72 -23.05 -10.28
N ASP A 245 15.64 -22.14 -10.61
CA ASP A 245 16.36 -21.34 -9.62
C ASP A 245 15.44 -20.26 -9.02
N PHE A 246 14.63 -19.60 -9.84
CA PHE A 246 13.64 -18.62 -9.36
C PHE A 246 12.58 -19.28 -8.47
N TRP A 247 12.11 -20.48 -8.84
CA TRP A 247 11.17 -21.25 -8.02
C TRP A 247 11.75 -21.61 -6.64
N LYS A 248 13.01 -22.06 -6.60
CA LYS A 248 13.70 -22.38 -5.35
C LYS A 248 13.92 -21.14 -4.47
N ALA A 249 14.27 -20.02 -5.07
CA ALA A 249 14.50 -18.75 -4.36
C ALA A 249 13.22 -18.18 -3.75
N MET A 250 12.07 -18.29 -4.44
CA MET A 250 10.79 -17.79 -3.92
C MET A 250 10.15 -18.70 -2.87
N CYS A 251 10.34 -20.02 -2.95
CA CYS A 251 9.57 -20.97 -2.12
C CYS A 251 10.37 -21.77 -1.09
N GLY A 252 11.70 -21.70 -1.03
CA GLY A 252 12.49 -22.32 0.06
C GLY A 252 12.26 -23.84 0.24
N ASP A 253 13.15 -24.63 -0.38
CA ASP A 253 13.27 -26.09 -0.32
C ASP A 253 12.07 -26.98 -0.72
N LEU A 254 12.43 -28.00 -1.50
CA LEU A 254 11.57 -28.87 -2.30
C LEU A 254 11.17 -30.13 -1.51
N LEU A 255 10.38 -29.99 -0.45
CA LEU A 255 9.81 -31.14 0.27
C LEU A 255 8.32 -31.41 0.01
N ASP A 256 7.64 -30.64 -0.86
CA ASP A 256 6.21 -30.85 -1.16
C ASP A 256 5.89 -31.09 -2.64
N ILE A 257 6.86 -31.56 -3.44
CA ILE A 257 6.57 -32.06 -4.80
C ILE A 257 7.18 -33.45 -4.97
N GLU A 258 6.73 -34.40 -4.15
CA GLU A 258 6.74 -35.82 -4.51
C GLU A 258 5.31 -36.36 -4.38
N ASP A 259 4.76 -36.74 -5.53
CA ASP A 259 3.95 -37.96 -5.68
C ASP A 259 4.72 -38.87 -6.67
#